data_AF-A0A661ARS4-F1
#
_entry.id   AF-A0A661ARS4-F1
#
_cell.length_a   1.000
_cell.length_b   1.000
_cell.length_c   1.000
_cell.angle_alpha   90.00
_cell.angle_beta   90.00
_cell.angle_gamma   90.00
#
_symmetry.space_group_name_H-M   'P 1'
#
loop_
_entity.id
_entity.type
_entity.pdbx_description
1 polymer ?
#
loop_
_entity_poly.entity_id
_entity_poly.type
_entity_poly.pdbx_seq_one_letter_code
_entity_poly.pdbx_strand_id
1 'polypeptide(L)'
;RFSSTDKIRSHFGELRIDGVKVEIMGDVQKRLPDGGWEEPVDVEKHRKFIQVEGMRVPVLKLEYEYRAYLILGRKERAEILERYMCKKGG
;
A
#
# COMPACT_ATOMS: atom_id res chain seq x y z
N ARG A 1 6.34 -14.74 -8.58
CA ARG A 1 6.05 -15.99 -7.81
C ARG A 1 4.94 -15.68 -6.81
N PHE A 2 3.99 -16.58 -6.54
CA PHE A 2 3.04 -16.35 -5.45
C PHE A 2 3.73 -16.49 -4.09
N SER A 3 3.52 -15.51 -3.19
CA SER A 3 4.14 -15.44 -1.87
C SER A 3 3.12 -15.01 -0.83
N SER A 4 3.18 -15.61 0.36
CA SER A 4 2.23 -15.37 1.45
C SER A 4 2.93 -15.38 2.81
N THR A 5 2.41 -14.56 3.70
CA THR A 5 2.67 -14.55 5.16
C THR A 5 1.33 -14.71 5.89
N ASP A 6 1.32 -14.62 7.22
CA ASP A 6 0.09 -14.64 8.02
C ASP A 6 -0.79 -13.40 7.84
N LYS A 7 -0.27 -12.31 7.24
CA LYS A 7 -0.97 -11.01 7.16
C LYS A 7 -1.16 -10.48 5.74
N ILE A 8 -0.31 -10.89 4.80
CA ILE A 8 -0.30 -10.39 3.43
C ILE A 8 0.12 -11.49 2.44
N ARG A 9 -0.51 -11.51 1.26
CA ARG A 9 -0.13 -12.36 0.13
C ARG A 9 -0.20 -11.59 -1.19
N SER A 10 0.60 -12.00 -2.17
CA SER A 10 0.68 -11.36 -3.49
C SER A 10 1.46 -12.21 -4.51
N HIS A 11 1.38 -11.85 -5.78
CA HIS A 11 2.38 -12.21 -6.78
C HIS A 11 3.62 -11.32 -6.57
N PHE A 12 4.57 -11.85 -5.78
CA PHE A 12 5.77 -11.13 -5.38
C PHE A 12 6.92 -11.33 -6.38
N GLY A 13 7.62 -10.24 -6.64
CA GLY A 13 8.89 -10.18 -7.33
C GLY A 13 9.74 -9.04 -6.79
N GLU A 14 11.02 -9.03 -7.11
CA GLU A 14 11.93 -7.96 -6.72
C GLU A 14 12.90 -7.65 -7.85
N LEU A 15 13.28 -6.38 -7.93
CA LEU A 15 14.28 -5.85 -8.85
C LEU A 15 15.34 -5.09 -8.03
N ARG A 16 16.51 -4.92 -8.63
CA ARG A 16 17.53 -3.99 -8.14
C ARG A 16 17.85 -3.01 -9.25
N ILE A 17 17.52 -1.74 -9.05
CA ILE A 17 17.75 -0.65 -10.01
C ILE A 17 18.74 0.30 -9.35
N ASP A 18 19.92 0.47 -9.95
CA ASP A 18 21.00 1.33 -9.42
C ASP A 18 21.32 1.06 -7.94
N GLY A 19 21.28 -0.21 -7.54
CA GLY A 19 21.52 -0.63 -6.16
C GLY A 19 20.30 -0.55 -5.22
N VAL A 20 19.24 0.14 -5.60
CA VAL A 20 17.99 0.27 -4.84
C VAL A 20 17.12 -0.97 -5.03
N LYS A 21 16.65 -1.56 -3.91
CA LYS A 21 15.69 -2.67 -3.94
C LYS A 21 14.30 -2.14 -4.27
N VAL A 22 13.67 -2.70 -5.30
CA VAL A 22 12.30 -2.39 -5.72
C VAL A 22 11.46 -3.66 -5.61
N GLU A 23 10.41 -3.62 -4.81
CA GLU A 23 9.49 -4.75 -4.61
C GLU A 23 8.27 -4.59 -5.52
N ILE A 24 7.90 -5.69 -6.20
CA ILE A 24 6.73 -5.77 -7.07
C ILE A 24 5.73 -6.70 -6.40
N MET A 25 4.52 -6.18 -6.15
CA MET A 25 3.45 -6.93 -5.50
C MET A 25 2.18 -6.85 -6.34
N GLY A 26 1.89 -7.91 -7.11
CA GLY A 26 0.65 -8.04 -7.88
C GLY A 26 -0.47 -8.68 -7.05
N ASP A 27 -1.72 -8.26 -7.28
CA ASP A 27 -2.92 -8.76 -6.59
C ASP A 27 -2.75 -8.89 -5.07
N VAL A 28 -2.37 -7.78 -4.44
CA VAL A 28 -2.14 -7.73 -3.00
C VAL A 28 -3.46 -8.00 -2.27
N GLN A 29 -3.41 -8.95 -1.34
CA GLN A 29 -4.49 -9.27 -0.42
C GLN A 29 -3.96 -9.29 1.00
N LYS A 30 -4.72 -8.69 1.92
CA LYS A 30 -4.45 -8.67 3.36
C LYS A 30 -5.37 -9.63 4.10
N ARG A 31 -4.89 -10.15 5.21
CA ARG A 31 -5.69 -11.03 6.06
C ARG A 31 -6.65 -10.22 6.91
N LEU A 32 -7.92 -10.58 6.88
CA LEU A 32 -8.99 -9.97 7.65
C LEU A 32 -9.02 -10.52 9.09
N PRO A 33 -9.64 -9.81 10.06
CA PRO A 33 -9.73 -10.26 11.45
C PRO A 33 -10.45 -11.61 11.63
N ASP A 34 -11.36 -11.97 10.72
CA ASP A 34 -12.06 -13.25 10.69
C ASP A 34 -11.17 -14.41 10.17
N GLY A 35 -9.93 -14.10 9.75
CA GLY A 35 -8.97 -15.05 9.21
C GLY A 35 -9.06 -15.27 7.70
N GLY A 36 -10.04 -14.67 7.03
CA GLY A 36 -10.17 -14.64 5.57
C GLY A 36 -9.17 -13.71 4.90
N TRP A 37 -9.18 -13.69 3.57
CA TRP A 37 -8.38 -12.76 2.77
C TRP A 37 -9.31 -11.77 2.08
N GLU A 38 -8.98 -10.48 2.10
CA GLU A 38 -9.71 -9.50 1.29
C GLU A 38 -9.56 -9.80 -0.20
N GLU A 39 -10.49 -9.29 -1.01
CA GLU A 39 -10.34 -9.28 -2.46
C GLU A 39 -9.09 -8.49 -2.88
N PRO A 40 -8.43 -8.85 -4.00
CA PRO A 40 -7.31 -8.09 -4.52
C PRO A 40 -7.66 -6.61 -4.66
N VAL A 41 -6.71 -5.74 -4.33
CA VAL A 41 -6.91 -4.30 -4.44
C VAL A 41 -7.22 -3.87 -5.88
N ASP A 42 -8.33 -3.17 -6.07
CA ASP A 42 -8.58 -2.40 -7.28
C ASP A 42 -7.68 -1.15 -7.28
N VAL A 43 -6.51 -1.30 -7.88
CA VAL A 43 -5.50 -0.23 -7.96
C VAL A 43 -6.06 0.98 -8.69
N GLU A 44 -6.88 0.81 -9.72
CA GLU A 44 -7.37 1.92 -10.54
C GLU A 44 -8.27 2.86 -9.74
N LYS A 45 -9.14 2.30 -8.90
CA LYS A 45 -10.04 3.05 -8.02
C LYS A 45 -9.30 3.87 -6.96
N HIS A 46 -8.18 3.36 -6.48
CA HIS A 46 -7.38 3.98 -5.42
C HIS A 46 -6.19 4.80 -5.94
N ARG A 47 -5.89 4.72 -7.23
CA ARG A 47 -4.81 5.46 -7.90
C ARG A 47 -5.12 6.95 -7.95
N LYS A 48 -4.09 7.74 -7.67
CA LYS A 48 -4.00 9.17 -7.93
C LYS A 48 -2.69 9.41 -8.68
N PHE A 49 -2.67 10.41 -9.56
CA PHE A 49 -1.42 10.86 -10.17
C PHE A 49 -0.93 12.13 -9.46
N ILE A 50 0.38 12.19 -9.24
CA ILE A 50 1.08 13.38 -8.75
C ILE A 50 2.19 13.75 -9.72
N GLN A 51 2.61 15.02 -9.68
CA GLN A 51 3.76 15.51 -10.44
C GLN A 51 4.97 15.57 -9.51
N VAL A 52 6.06 14.92 -9.89
CA VAL A 52 7.34 14.95 -9.17
C VAL A 52 8.44 15.08 -10.21
N GLU A 53 9.22 16.16 -10.17
CA GLU A 53 10.37 16.36 -11.07
C GLU A 53 10.01 16.18 -12.56
N GLY A 54 8.84 16.69 -12.98
CA GLY A 54 8.35 16.56 -14.36
C GLY A 54 7.76 15.20 -14.73
N MET A 55 7.78 14.22 -13.81
CA MET A 55 7.17 12.91 -13.99
C MET A 55 5.75 12.86 -13.42
N ARG A 56 4.84 12.26 -14.18
CA ARG A 56 3.49 11.95 -13.73
C ARG A 56 3.46 10.57 -13.07
N VAL A 57 3.58 10.52 -11.75
CA VAL A 57 3.74 9.27 -10.99
C VAL A 57 2.40 8.78 -10.43
N PRO A 58 2.00 7.52 -10.68
CA PRO A 58 0.84 6.92 -10.04
C PRO A 58 1.16 6.53 -8.59
N VAL A 59 0.30 6.93 -7.66
CA VAL A 59 0.40 6.63 -6.23
C VAL A 59 -0.97 6.19 -5.70
N LEU A 60 -0.99 5.50 -4.57
CA LEU A 60 -2.23 5.17 -3.87
C LEU A 60 -2.67 6.35 -2.98
N LYS A 61 -3.99 6.53 -2.85
CA LYS A 61 -4.60 7.50 -1.94
C LYS A 61 -4.18 7.23 -0.48
N LEU A 62 -3.92 8.29 0.29
CA LEU A 62 -3.46 8.16 1.68
C LEU A 62 -4.49 7.46 2.57
N GLU A 63 -5.78 7.66 2.31
CA GLU A 63 -6.89 7.03 3.05
C GLU A 63 -6.95 5.52 2.81
N TYR A 64 -6.48 5.05 1.64
CA TYR A 64 -6.33 3.63 1.37
C TYR A 64 -5.12 3.06 2.14
N GLU A 65 -3.97 3.73 2.07
CA GLU A 65 -2.74 3.32 2.77
C GLU A 65 -2.91 3.29 4.29
N TYR A 66 -3.61 4.27 4.88
CA TYR A 66 -3.93 4.31 6.30
C TYR A 66 -4.67 3.05 6.75
N ARG A 67 -5.75 2.67 6.04
CA ARG A 67 -6.52 1.46 6.35
C ARG A 67 -5.70 0.19 6.16
N ALA A 68 -4.89 0.13 5.10
CA ALA A 68 -3.95 -0.97 4.87
C ALA A 68 -2.97 -1.14 6.04
N TYR A 69 -2.39 -0.05 6.55
CA TYR A 69 -1.48 -0.09 7.68
C TYR A 69 -2.15 -0.51 8.98
N LEU A 70 -3.40 -0.12 9.23
CA LEU A 70 -4.16 -0.63 10.37
C LEU A 70 -4.33 -2.15 10.31
N ILE A 71 -4.76 -2.70 9.17
CA ILE A 71 -4.94 -4.15 8.98
C ILE A 71 -3.62 -4.90 9.20
N LEU A 72 -2.51 -4.37 8.67
CA LEU A 72 -1.18 -4.98 8.81
C LEU A 72 -0.59 -4.82 10.22
N GLY A 73 -1.24 -4.03 11.11
CA GLY A 73 -0.76 -3.73 12.45
C GLY A 73 0.40 -2.73 12.50
N ARG A 74 0.63 -1.97 11.42
CA ARG A 74 1.66 -0.93 11.31
C ARG A 74 1.18 0.40 11.91
N LYS A 75 0.78 0.36 13.18
CA LYS A 75 0.06 1.46 13.87
C LYS A 75 0.81 2.80 13.81
N GLU A 76 2.10 2.81 14.09
CA GLU A 76 2.92 4.03 14.05
C GLU A 76 2.87 4.74 12.68
N ARG A 77 2.88 3.97 11.59
CA ARG A 77 2.78 4.53 10.23
C ARG A 77 1.38 5.05 9.95
N ALA A 78 0.34 4.36 10.42
CA ALA A 78 -1.05 4.82 10.30
C ALA A 78 -1.26 6.15 11.05
N GLU A 79 -0.73 6.30 12.26
CA GLU A 79 -0.83 7.54 13.05
C GLU A 79 -0.16 8.73 12.36
N ILE A 80 0.99 8.53 11.70
CA ILE A 80 1.64 9.59 10.93
C ILE A 80 0.72 10.08 9.81
N LEU A 81 0.09 9.16 9.08
CA LEU A 81 -0.86 9.49 8.01
C LEU A 81 -2.08 10.22 8.55
N GLU A 82 -2.66 9.74 9.65
CA GLU A 82 -3.81 10.36 10.31
C GLU A 82 -3.50 11.80 10.74
N ARG A 83 -2.37 12.03 11.43
CA ARG A 83 -1.94 13.38 11.83
C ARG A 83 -1.76 14.30 10.63
N TYR A 84 -1.20 13.80 9.53
CA TYR A 84 -1.04 14.58 8.30
C TYR A 84 -2.38 14.95 7.67
N MET A 85 -3.31 14.00 7.60
CA MET A 85 -4.64 14.21 7.03
C MET A 85 -5.47 15.18 7.88
N CYS A 86 -5.44 15.07 9.21
CA CYS A 86 -6.12 16.02 10.11
C CYS A 86 -5.60 17.45 9.95
N LYS A 87 -4.29 17.65 9.76
CA LYS A 87 -3.70 18.98 9.53
C LYS A 87 -4.07 19.62 8.19
N LYS A 88 -4.45 18.81 7.20
CA LYS A 88 -4.87 19.29 5.87
C LYS A 88 -6.37 19.58 5.74
N GLY A 89 -7.17 19.10 6.69
CA GLY A 89 -8.62 19.29 6.72
C GLY A 89 -9.09 20.51 7.52
N GLY A 90 -8.18 21.38 7.96
CA GLY A 90 -8.46 22.63 8.68
C GLY A 90 -7.90 23.86 7.97
#